data_AF-A0A8S9YKC9-F1
#
_entry.id   AF-A0A8S9YKC9-F1
#
_cell.length_a   1.000
_cell.length_b   1.000
_cell.length_c   1.000
_cell.angle_alpha   90.00
_cell.angle_beta   90.00
_cell.angle_gamma   90.00
#
_symmetry.space_group_name_H-M   'P 1'
#
loop_
_entity.id
_entity.type
_entity.pdbx_description
1 polymer ?
#
loop_
_entity_poly.entity_id
_entity_poly.type
_entity_poly.pdbx_seq_one_letter_code
_entity_poly.pdbx_strand_id
1 'polypeptide(L)'
;MSDEPKIITFKELKNKKLKLSNSLQSTYDEGLAFIKTHRNRSKDPRFDPRVNGLCELKDWELLTEERELTMKKLKKMLKKDLDPETRDKARRAVHLLKQREATYRDRTFRRETMKEIHEVQLEQLQSGKRVKFVKRSELRAELREKRLKGMSRKQREKYLMRQGNKQLYTGTDSKP
;
A
#
# COMPACT_ATOMS: atom_id res chain seq x y z
N MET A 1 24.57 -21.55 42.27
CA MET A 1 24.21 -21.43 43.70
C MET A 1 24.85 -20.12 44.16
N SER A 2 24.18 -18.98 44.29
CA SER A 2 22.86 -18.68 44.84
C SER A 2 22.20 -17.55 44.05
N ASP A 3 21.13 -17.86 43.31
CA ASP A 3 20.28 -16.84 42.71
C ASP A 3 19.20 -16.47 43.72
N GLU A 4 19.60 -15.79 44.79
CA GLU A 4 18.69 -15.41 45.87
C GLU A 4 17.79 -14.25 45.42
N PRO A 5 16.48 -14.33 45.69
CA PRO A 5 15.56 -13.25 45.35
C PRO A 5 15.95 -11.98 46.11
N LYS A 6 16.07 -10.86 45.39
CA LYS A 6 16.32 -9.57 46.04
C LYS A 6 15.09 -9.16 46.84
N ILE A 7 15.22 -9.12 48.16
CA ILE A 7 14.18 -8.58 49.05
C ILE A 7 14.22 -7.05 48.97
N ILE A 8 13.13 -6.44 48.51
CA ILE A 8 13.05 -5.01 48.22
C ILE A 8 11.78 -4.43 48.85
N THR A 9 11.85 -3.20 49.34
CA THR A 9 10.69 -2.53 49.95
C THR A 9 9.70 -2.02 48.89
N PHE A 10 8.42 -1.91 49.27
CA PHE A 10 7.35 -1.46 48.37
C PHE A 10 7.59 -0.04 47.80
N LYS A 11 8.23 0.85 48.56
CA LYS A 11 8.59 2.20 48.10
C LYS A 11 9.66 2.18 47.02
N GLU A 12 10.60 1.23 47.09
CA GLU A 12 11.65 1.05 46.08
C GLU A 12 11.12 0.41 44.80
N LEU A 13 10.13 -0.49 44.91
CA LEU A 13 9.40 -1.07 43.78
C LEU A 13 8.69 -0.02 42.93
N LYS A 14 8.17 1.03 43.55
CA LYS A 14 7.43 2.10 42.84
C LYS A 14 8.34 3.01 42.00
N ASN A 15 9.60 3.17 42.41
CA ASN A 15 10.50 4.17 41.84
C ASN A 15 11.58 3.57 40.91
N LYS A 16 11.89 2.28 41.01
CA LYS A 16 12.95 1.62 40.23
C LYS A 16 12.41 0.50 39.34
N LYS A 17 12.93 0.38 38.11
CA LYS A 17 12.74 -0.80 37.25
C LYS A 17 13.65 -1.92 37.74
N LEU A 18 13.10 -2.83 38.53
CA LEU A 18 13.88 -3.85 39.23
C LEU A 18 13.88 -5.19 38.49
N LYS A 19 15.00 -5.90 38.60
CA LYS A 19 15.18 -7.28 38.11
C LYS A 19 15.13 -8.21 39.31
N LEU A 20 14.41 -9.33 39.18
CA LEU A 20 14.12 -10.26 40.29
C LEU A 20 15.38 -10.98 40.81
N SER A 21 16.37 -11.20 39.94
CA SER A 21 17.63 -11.87 40.29
C SER A 21 18.78 -11.46 39.35
N ASN A 22 20.02 -11.84 39.68
CA ASN A 22 21.20 -11.46 38.89
C ASN A 22 21.35 -12.33 37.64
N SER A 23 20.93 -13.60 37.69
CA SER A 23 20.97 -14.49 36.52
C SER A 23 20.01 -14.02 35.41
N LEU A 24 18.89 -13.41 35.78
CA LEU A 24 17.88 -12.87 34.87
C LEU A 24 18.23 -11.49 34.29
N GLN A 25 19.43 -10.98 34.58
CA GLN A 25 19.86 -9.68 34.10
C GLN A 25 19.99 -9.62 32.57
N SER A 26 20.67 -10.62 31.97
CA SER A 26 20.86 -10.66 30.52
C SER A 26 19.53 -10.88 29.80
N THR A 27 18.69 -11.81 30.27
CA THR A 27 17.38 -12.08 29.68
C THR A 27 16.43 -10.88 29.77
N TYR A 28 16.46 -10.13 30.88
CA TYR A 28 15.69 -8.89 31.02
C TYR A 28 16.19 -7.78 30.09
N ASP A 29 17.52 -7.61 29.97
CA ASP A 29 18.10 -6.60 29.08
C ASP A 29 17.87 -6.94 27.60
N GLU A 30 17.98 -8.22 27.23
CA GLU A 30 17.62 -8.74 25.90
C GLU A 30 16.13 -8.56 25.62
N GLY A 31 15.26 -8.87 26.58
CA GLY A 31 13.81 -8.66 26.47
C GLY A 31 13.47 -7.18 26.31
N LEU A 32 14.12 -6.28 27.05
CA LEU A 32 13.96 -4.84 26.88
C LEU A 32 14.48 -4.34 25.53
N ALA A 33 15.61 -4.86 25.05
CA ALA A 33 16.15 -4.52 23.74
C ALA A 33 15.21 -4.99 22.62
N PHE A 34 14.67 -6.20 22.74
CA PHE A 34 13.66 -6.75 21.84
C PHE A 34 12.39 -5.90 21.83
N ILE A 35 11.85 -5.56 23.01
CA ILE A 35 10.68 -4.69 23.12
C ILE A 35 10.99 -3.31 22.51
N LYS A 36 12.11 -2.68 22.84
CA LYS A 36 12.48 -1.36 22.28
C LYS A 36 12.60 -1.37 20.75
N THR A 37 13.20 -2.41 20.18
CA THR A 37 13.37 -2.55 18.72
C THR A 37 12.05 -2.81 17.99
N HIS A 38 11.05 -3.38 18.66
CA HIS A 38 9.75 -3.73 18.07
C HIS A 38 8.61 -2.79 18.49
N ARG A 39 8.80 -1.94 19.51
CA ARG A 39 7.78 -1.02 20.05
C ARG A 39 7.32 0.03 19.06
N ASN A 40 8.20 0.44 18.15
CA ASN A 40 7.92 1.46 17.14
C ASN A 40 7.61 0.86 15.76
N ARG A 41 7.56 -0.48 15.63
CA ARG A 41 7.09 -1.09 14.39
C ARG A 41 5.57 -0.93 14.39
N SER A 42 5.05 -0.23 13.38
CA SER A 42 3.64 -0.26 13.06
C SER A 42 3.21 -1.72 12.96
N LYS A 43 2.24 -2.11 13.80
CA LYS A 43 1.71 -3.47 13.78
C LYS A 43 0.97 -3.63 12.46
N ASP A 44 1.24 -4.72 11.77
CA ASP A 44 0.50 -5.02 10.55
C ASP A 44 -0.98 -5.18 10.92
N PRO A 45 -1.87 -4.28 10.43
CA PRO A 45 -3.28 -4.29 10.82
C PRO A 45 -4.00 -5.58 10.41
N ARG A 46 -3.42 -6.39 9.52
CA ARG A 46 -3.94 -7.73 9.18
C ARG A 46 -3.88 -8.72 10.33
N PHE A 47 -2.98 -8.51 11.29
CA PHE A 47 -2.74 -9.40 12.42
C PHE A 47 -3.03 -8.73 13.76
N ASP A 48 -3.63 -7.53 13.76
CA ASP A 48 -4.04 -6.87 14.99
C ASP A 48 -5.45 -7.32 15.38
N PRO A 49 -5.62 -8.05 16.50
CA PRO A 49 -6.93 -8.52 16.96
C PRO A 49 -7.88 -7.38 17.37
N ARG A 50 -7.36 -6.14 17.51
CA ARG A 50 -8.17 -4.93 17.77
C ARG A 50 -8.78 -4.36 16.49
N VAL A 51 -8.24 -4.72 15.32
CA VAL A 51 -8.68 -4.26 13.99
C VAL A 51 -9.84 -5.13 13.45
N ASN A 52 -10.61 -5.76 14.35
CA ASN A 52 -11.84 -6.49 14.06
C ASN A 52 -12.96 -5.56 13.55
N GLY A 53 -12.82 -5.04 12.32
CA GLY A 53 -13.86 -4.30 11.59
C GLY A 53 -13.65 -2.78 11.45
N LEU A 54 -12.78 -2.17 12.25
CA LEU A 54 -12.44 -0.75 12.12
C LEU A 54 -11.17 -0.58 11.29
N CYS A 55 -11.34 -0.27 10.00
CA CYS A 55 -10.24 -0.07 9.07
C CYS A 55 -9.77 1.40 9.10
N GLU A 56 -8.78 1.72 9.93
CA GLU A 56 -8.10 3.01 9.83
C GLU A 56 -7.14 3.02 8.63
N LEU A 57 -7.36 3.92 7.67
CA LEU A 57 -6.58 3.96 6.41
C LEU A 57 -5.07 4.15 6.64
N LYS A 58 -4.68 4.84 7.73
CA LYS A 58 -3.28 5.12 8.07
C LYS A 58 -2.50 3.84 8.41
N ASP A 59 -3.14 2.86 9.04
CA ASP A 59 -2.46 1.61 9.41
C ASP A 59 -2.03 0.79 8.18
N TRP A 60 -2.70 1.01 7.04
CA TRP A 60 -2.38 0.35 5.78
C TRP A 60 -1.26 1.05 4.99
N GLU A 61 -0.82 2.25 5.41
CA GLU A 61 0.31 2.95 4.78
C GLU A 61 1.62 2.16 4.95
N LEU A 62 1.79 1.45 6.08
CA LEU A 62 2.90 0.51 6.29
C LEU A 62 3.06 -0.47 5.13
N LEU A 63 1.95 -1.01 4.63
CA LEU A 63 1.97 -2.00 3.55
C LEU A 63 2.41 -1.39 2.23
N THR A 64 2.27 -0.07 2.04
CA THR A 64 2.81 0.61 0.86
C THR A 64 4.33 0.73 0.96
N GLU A 65 4.87 1.11 2.12
CA GLU A 65 6.32 1.19 2.36
C GLU A 65 7.00 -0.17 2.22
N GLU A 66 6.40 -1.24 2.77
CA GLU A 66 6.90 -2.61 2.63
C GLU A 66 6.93 -3.07 1.17
N ARG A 67 5.90 -2.71 0.38
CA ARG A 67 5.85 -3.01 -1.07
C ARG A 67 6.95 -2.26 -1.82
N GLU A 68 7.24 -1.02 -1.47
CA GLU A 68 8.33 -0.28 -2.09
C GLU A 68 9.70 -0.86 -1.73
N LEU A 69 9.91 -1.22 -0.47
CA LEU A 69 11.14 -1.86 0.01
C LEU A 69 11.36 -3.20 -0.67
N THR A 70 10.32 -4.04 -0.76
CA THR A 70 10.39 -5.33 -1.47
C THR A 70 10.67 -5.12 -2.96
N MET A 71 10.03 -4.15 -3.62
CA MET A 71 10.34 -3.82 -5.02
C MET A 71 11.79 -3.36 -5.20
N LYS A 72 12.31 -2.51 -4.31
CA LYS A 72 13.72 -2.07 -4.33
C LYS A 72 14.67 -3.26 -4.15
N LYS A 73 14.39 -4.16 -3.19
CA LYS A 73 15.17 -5.38 -2.95
C LYS A 73 15.19 -6.29 -4.19
N LEU A 74 14.03 -6.59 -4.77
CA LEU A 74 13.93 -7.45 -5.95
C LEU A 74 14.63 -6.84 -7.18
N LYS A 75 14.51 -5.52 -7.40
CA LYS A 75 15.26 -4.83 -8.45
C LYS A 75 16.78 -4.91 -8.24
N LYS A 76 17.25 -4.78 -6.99
CA LYS A 76 18.67 -4.95 -6.65
C LYS A 76 19.13 -6.39 -6.87
N MET A 77 18.31 -7.38 -6.52
CA MET A 77 18.59 -8.79 -6.81
C MET A 77 18.76 -8.99 -8.31
N LEU A 78 17.84 -8.49 -9.15
CA LEU A 78 17.93 -8.65 -10.61
C LEU A 78 19.16 -8.04 -11.28
N LYS A 79 19.92 -7.19 -10.58
CA LYS A 79 21.20 -6.62 -11.06
C LYS A 79 22.40 -7.52 -10.75
N LYS A 80 22.28 -8.47 -9.83
CA LYS A 80 23.33 -9.43 -9.50
C LYS A 80 23.26 -10.62 -10.45
N ASP A 81 24.36 -11.34 -10.56
CA ASP A 81 24.34 -12.67 -11.17
C ASP A 81 23.66 -13.64 -10.20
N LEU A 82 22.54 -14.18 -10.66
CA LEU A 82 21.70 -15.13 -9.96
C LEU A 82 21.42 -16.32 -10.87
N ASP A 83 21.15 -17.46 -10.26
CA ASP A 83 20.64 -18.63 -10.93
C ASP A 83 19.40 -18.27 -11.80
N PRO A 84 19.26 -18.81 -13.03
CA PRO A 84 18.17 -18.47 -13.94
C PRO A 84 16.77 -18.62 -13.33
N GLU A 85 16.55 -19.66 -12.51
CA GLU A 85 15.24 -19.91 -11.91
C GLU A 85 14.89 -18.84 -10.88
N THR A 86 15.86 -18.48 -10.03
CA THR A 86 15.70 -17.42 -9.02
C THR A 86 15.52 -16.05 -9.66
N ARG A 87 16.21 -15.79 -10.78
CA ARG A 87 16.08 -14.57 -11.57
C ARG A 87 14.67 -14.43 -12.15
N ASP A 88 14.10 -15.50 -12.68
CA ASP A 88 12.75 -15.49 -13.23
C ASP A 88 11.68 -15.36 -12.14
N LYS A 89 11.86 -16.02 -10.99
CA LYS A 89 11.01 -15.79 -9.80
C LYS A 89 11.01 -14.30 -9.41
N ALA A 90 12.19 -13.68 -9.34
CA ALA A 90 12.31 -12.26 -9.02
C ALA A 90 11.67 -11.35 -10.09
N ARG A 91 11.82 -11.66 -11.39
CA ARG A 91 11.16 -10.93 -12.49
C ARG A 91 9.64 -10.99 -12.38
N ARG A 92 9.08 -12.18 -12.17
CA ARG A 92 7.63 -12.38 -11.98
C ARG A 92 7.11 -11.58 -10.79
N ALA A 93 7.82 -11.64 -9.66
CA ALA A 93 7.45 -10.87 -8.46
C ALA A 93 7.45 -9.35 -8.71
N VAL A 94 8.48 -8.83 -9.39
CA VAL A 94 8.53 -7.40 -9.76
C VAL A 94 7.38 -7.03 -10.69
N HIS A 95 7.07 -7.89 -11.67
CA HIS A 95 5.96 -7.65 -12.59
C HIS A 95 4.62 -7.55 -11.84
N LEU A 96 4.34 -8.48 -10.94
CA LEU A 96 3.13 -8.48 -10.12
C LEU A 96 3.02 -7.24 -9.23
N LEU A 97 4.12 -6.83 -8.59
CA LEU A 97 4.13 -5.61 -7.77
C LEU A 97 3.83 -4.36 -8.61
N LYS A 98 4.42 -4.25 -9.81
CA LYS A 98 4.12 -3.14 -10.74
C LYS A 98 2.65 -3.15 -11.19
N GLN A 99 2.09 -4.32 -11.46
CA GLN A 99 0.66 -4.42 -11.81
C GLN A 99 -0.22 -3.94 -10.66
N ARG A 100 0.04 -4.39 -9.43
CA ARG A 100 -0.70 -3.97 -8.23
C ARG A 100 -0.64 -2.46 -8.01
N GLU A 101 0.55 -1.88 -8.15
CA GLU A 101 0.77 -0.43 -8.05
C GLU A 101 -0.02 0.33 -9.12
N ALA A 102 -0.01 -0.15 -10.37
CA ALA A 102 -0.80 0.44 -11.44
C ALA A 102 -2.31 0.34 -11.19
N THR A 103 -2.79 -0.79 -10.69
CA THR A 103 -4.20 -0.96 -10.30
C THR A 103 -4.59 -0.04 -9.15
N TYR A 104 -3.73 0.11 -8.15
CA TYR A 104 -3.97 1.02 -7.03
C TYR A 104 -4.12 2.46 -7.52
N ARG A 105 -3.17 2.94 -8.33
CA ARG A 105 -3.23 4.29 -8.95
C ARG A 105 -4.47 4.48 -9.81
N ASP A 106 -4.88 3.46 -10.56
CA ASP A 106 -6.10 3.53 -11.38
C ASP A 106 -7.36 3.66 -10.51
N ARG A 107 -7.42 2.93 -9.39
CA ARG A 107 -8.53 3.00 -8.43
C ARG A 107 -8.59 4.33 -7.70
N THR A 108 -7.46 4.85 -7.22
CA THR A 108 -7.41 6.15 -6.54
C THR A 108 -7.85 7.27 -7.49
N PHE A 109 -7.32 7.29 -8.71
CA PHE A 109 -7.72 8.25 -9.74
C PHE A 109 -9.23 8.22 -10.01
N ARG A 110 -9.82 7.03 -10.15
CA ARG A 110 -11.28 6.89 -10.34
C ARG A 110 -12.07 7.38 -9.12
N ARG A 111 -11.59 7.10 -7.92
CA ARG A 111 -12.25 7.52 -6.69
C ARG A 111 -12.22 9.04 -6.53
N GLU A 112 -11.07 9.66 -6.77
CA GLU A 112 -10.89 11.11 -6.72
C GLU A 112 -11.80 11.81 -7.73
N THR A 113 -11.77 11.38 -8.99
CA THR A 113 -12.65 11.94 -10.03
C THR A 113 -14.14 11.76 -9.75
N MET A 114 -14.54 10.61 -9.19
CA MET A 114 -15.92 10.40 -8.74
C MET A 114 -16.29 11.32 -7.56
N LYS A 115 -15.36 11.56 -6.65
CA LYS A 115 -15.56 12.46 -5.51
C LYS A 115 -15.77 13.90 -6.00
N GLU A 116 -14.95 14.37 -6.93
CA GLU A 116 -15.10 15.70 -7.55
C GLU A 116 -16.48 15.86 -8.22
N ILE A 117 -16.90 14.86 -9.00
CA ILE A 117 -18.23 14.88 -9.64
C ILE A 117 -19.34 14.95 -8.59
N HIS A 118 -19.20 14.19 -7.51
CA HIS A 118 -20.18 14.17 -6.44
C HIS A 118 -20.25 15.50 -5.68
N GLU A 119 -19.11 16.13 -5.41
CA GLU A 119 -19.02 17.45 -4.78
C GLU A 119 -19.74 18.52 -5.64
N VAL A 120 -19.48 18.54 -6.96
CA VAL A 120 -20.18 19.45 -7.88
C VAL A 120 -21.70 19.21 -7.89
N GLN A 121 -22.14 17.95 -7.82
CA GLN A 121 -23.56 17.62 -7.73
C GLN A 121 -24.17 18.09 -6.40
N LEU A 122 -23.45 17.94 -5.29
CA LEU A 122 -23.90 18.41 -3.99
C LEU A 122 -24.04 19.95 -3.96
N GLU A 123 -23.07 20.68 -4.51
CA GLU A 123 -23.13 22.14 -4.63
C GLU A 123 -24.34 22.60 -5.46
N GLN A 124 -24.65 21.89 -6.56
CA GLN A 124 -25.83 22.16 -7.36
C GLN A 124 -27.13 21.96 -6.56
N LEU A 125 -27.25 20.88 -5.79
CA LEU A 125 -28.39 20.66 -4.89
C LEU A 125 -28.51 21.78 -3.85
N GLN A 126 -27.41 22.14 -3.20
CA GLN A 126 -27.38 23.19 -2.18
C GLN A 126 -27.80 24.55 -2.74
N SER A 127 -27.43 24.84 -3.99
CA SER A 127 -27.85 26.06 -4.70
C SER A 127 -29.31 26.05 -5.18
N GLY A 128 -30.08 24.99 -4.89
CA GLY A 128 -31.47 24.83 -5.32
C GLY A 128 -31.64 24.49 -6.81
N LYS A 129 -30.54 24.22 -7.52
CA LYS A 129 -30.57 23.82 -8.94
C LYS A 129 -30.86 22.32 -9.05
N ARG A 130 -31.57 21.93 -10.11
CA ARG A 130 -31.81 20.52 -10.41
C ARG A 130 -30.51 19.83 -10.82
N VAL A 131 -30.10 18.81 -10.07
CA VAL A 131 -28.94 17.98 -10.42
C VAL A 131 -29.22 17.08 -11.61
N LYS A 132 -28.27 17.05 -12.54
CA LYS A 132 -28.16 16.02 -13.56
C LYS A 132 -27.08 15.03 -13.15
N PHE A 133 -27.49 13.80 -12.88
CA PHE A 133 -26.55 12.72 -12.59
C PHE A 133 -25.81 12.31 -13.87
N VAL A 134 -24.49 12.15 -13.75
CA VAL A 134 -23.62 11.75 -14.85
C VAL A 134 -23.92 10.30 -15.24
N LYS A 135 -24.18 10.06 -16.53
CA LYS A 135 -24.38 8.71 -17.05
C LYS A 135 -23.07 7.93 -17.10
N ARG A 136 -23.15 6.61 -17.14
CA ARG A 136 -21.96 5.74 -17.21
C ARG A 136 -21.07 6.01 -18.44
N SER A 137 -21.66 6.36 -19.58
CA SER A 137 -20.94 6.71 -20.81
C SER A 137 -20.16 8.02 -20.66
N GLU A 138 -20.80 9.04 -20.10
CA GLU A 138 -20.24 10.35 -19.82
C GLU A 138 -19.09 10.24 -18.82
N LEU A 139 -19.29 9.50 -17.72
CA LEU A 139 -18.22 9.24 -16.74
C LEU A 139 -17.00 8.57 -17.37
N ARG A 140 -17.21 7.60 -18.28
CA ARG A 140 -16.10 6.95 -18.99
C ARG A 140 -15.36 7.92 -19.90
N ALA A 141 -16.07 8.82 -20.58
CA ALA A 141 -15.48 9.84 -21.43
C ALA A 141 -14.67 10.85 -20.60
N GLU A 142 -15.22 11.31 -19.48
CA GLU A 142 -14.56 12.26 -18.58
C GLU A 142 -13.30 11.66 -17.95
N LEU A 143 -13.36 10.41 -17.47
CA LEU A 143 -12.18 9.69 -16.96
C LEU A 143 -11.10 9.56 -18.03
N ARG A 144 -11.48 9.31 -19.29
CA ARG A 144 -10.54 9.22 -20.41
C ARG A 144 -9.92 10.57 -20.70
N GLU A 145 -10.71 11.63 -20.70
CA GLU A 145 -10.24 12.99 -20.95
C GLU A 145 -9.29 13.48 -19.87
N LYS A 146 -9.66 13.34 -18.58
CA LYS A 146 -8.78 13.67 -17.44
C LYS A 146 -7.48 12.89 -17.50
N ARG A 147 -7.54 11.59 -17.86
CA ARG A 147 -6.35 10.76 -18.06
C ARG A 147 -5.46 11.26 -19.19
N LEU A 148 -6.03 11.68 -20.32
CA LEU A 148 -5.28 12.22 -21.46
C LEU A 148 -4.67 13.60 -21.15
N LYS A 149 -5.37 14.43 -20.37
CA LYS A 149 -4.88 15.73 -19.90
C LYS A 149 -3.66 15.60 -18.97
N GLY A 150 -3.63 14.57 -18.13
CA GLY A 150 -2.50 14.29 -17.24
C GLY A 150 -1.28 13.63 -17.89
N MET A 151 -1.35 13.25 -19.17
CA MET A 151 -0.24 12.60 -19.88
C MET A 151 0.63 13.61 -20.63
N SER A 152 1.94 13.33 -20.73
CA SER A 152 2.81 14.10 -21.63
C SER A 152 2.47 13.82 -23.11
N ARG A 153 2.87 14.72 -24.02
CA ARG A 153 2.61 14.59 -25.47
C ARG A 153 3.03 13.21 -26.02
N LYS A 154 4.27 12.79 -25.74
CA LYS A 154 4.80 11.48 -26.16
C LYS A 154 4.02 10.30 -25.57
N GLN A 155 3.59 10.40 -24.31
CA GLN A 155 2.78 9.36 -23.67
C GLN A 155 1.38 9.29 -24.27
N ARG A 156 0.78 10.43 -24.57
CA ARG A 156 -0.53 10.54 -25.20
C ARG A 156 -0.53 9.91 -26.58
N GLU A 157 0.45 10.23 -27.43
CA GLU A 157 0.63 9.62 -28.75
C GLU A 157 0.76 8.09 -28.63
N LYS A 158 1.64 7.61 -27.75
CA LYS A 158 1.82 6.16 -27.53
C LYS A 158 0.56 5.47 -27.01
N TYR A 159 -0.20 6.13 -26.14
CA TYR A 159 -1.46 5.62 -25.63
C TYR A 159 -2.51 5.51 -26.73
N LEU A 160 -2.65 6.55 -27.56
CA LEU A 160 -3.58 6.56 -28.70
C LEU A 160 -3.22 5.48 -29.73
N MET A 161 -1.94 5.34 -30.08
CA MET A 161 -1.46 4.28 -30.98
C MET A 161 -1.81 2.89 -30.45
N ARG A 162 -1.64 2.65 -29.14
CA ARG A 162 -2.03 1.37 -28.51
C ARG A 162 -3.54 1.12 -28.53
N GLN A 163 -4.35 2.17 -28.44
CA GLN A 163 -5.80 2.05 -28.53
C GLN A 163 -6.24 1.73 -29.96
N GLY A 164 -5.64 2.39 -30.97
CA GLY A 164 -5.88 2.10 -32.38
C GLY A 164 -5.53 0.64 -32.72
N ASN A 165 -4.34 0.17 -32.32
CA ASN A 165 -3.91 -1.20 -32.59
C ASN A 165 -4.78 -2.26 -31.88
N LYS A 166 -5.39 -1.94 -30.74
CA LYS A 166 -6.35 -2.84 -30.07
C LYS A 166 -7.66 -2.97 -30.83
N GLN A 167 -8.13 -1.90 -31.46
CA GLN A 167 -9.37 -1.95 -32.25
C GLN A 167 -9.18 -2.70 -33.57
N LEU A 168 -7.98 -2.64 -34.17
CA LEU A 168 -7.65 -3.38 -35.39
C LEU A 168 -7.64 -4.90 -35.18
N TYR A 169 -7.32 -5.38 -33.97
CA TYR A 169 -7.27 -6.82 -33.65
C TYR A 169 -8.64 -7.43 -33.32
N THR A 170 -9.69 -6.63 -33.09
CA THR A 170 -10.99 -7.12 -32.59
C THR A 170 -12.03 -7.46 -33.67
N GLY A 171 -11.61 -7.85 -34.88
CA GLY A 171 -12.52 -8.54 -35.83
C GLY A 171 -12.52 -8.02 -37.26
N THR A 172 -11.42 -8.20 -38.00
CA THR A 172 -11.47 -8.13 -39.48
C THR A 172 -10.86 -9.36 -40.19
N ASP A 173 -10.55 -10.44 -39.47
CA ASP A 173 -10.02 -11.70 -40.05
C ASP A 173 -11.01 -12.88 -40.01
N SER A 174 -12.31 -12.60 -40.01
CA SER A 174 -13.32 -13.60 -40.37
C SER A 174 -14.02 -13.13 -41.64
N LYS A 175 -13.38 -13.35 -42.79
CA LYS A 175 -14.09 -13.39 -44.08
C LYS A 175 -14.82 -14.73 -44.18
N PRO A 176 -16.04 -14.77 -44.77
CA PRO A 176 -16.69 -16.01 -45.15
C PRO A 176 -15.87 -16.79 -46.18
#